data_AF-A0A955GM71-F1
#
_entry.id   AF-A0A955GM71-F1
#
_cell.length_a   1.000
_cell.length_b   1.000
_cell.length_c   1.000
_cell.angle_alpha   90.00
_cell.angle_beta   90.00
_cell.angle_gamma   90.00
#
_symmetry.space_group_name_H-M   'P 1'
#
loop_
_entity.id
_entity.type
_entity.pdbx_description
1 polymer ?
#
loop_
_entity_poly.entity_id
_entity_poly.type
_entity_poly.pdbx_seq_one_letter_code
_entity_poly.pdbx_strand_id
1 'polypeptide(L)'
;MYKLKRFVLLISANLIRILLYTTATIFVVWLVFSDPARIKHDIKQSGAYEKFVPSIIDANKAPNSSSTIPLDDQDVVDIINKAFPPRDLERKTNIVVDGVYAWLKGNEENVKFSVDFSKNKSYLGDELSRLAFERIAFMDLCSQQPETFDPFTTDCRPPNYDIFAGQEEFATLIKSSQGFLGTTELNQDNLPKNKAGQNIFEQYYFAPRIYSWLHRLPFIFGGLSLLTIFGVLWASPFRRKALAKLGKNISGI
;
A
#
# COMPACT_ATOMS: atom_id res chain seq x y z
N MET A 1 54.26 16.17 16.15
CA MET A 1 53.15 16.69 15.30
C MET A 1 53.07 16.09 13.89
N TYR A 2 54.18 15.80 13.19
CA TYR A 2 54.15 15.30 11.80
C TYR A 2 53.47 13.92 11.63
N LYS A 3 53.75 12.94 12.50
CA LYS A 3 53.12 11.60 12.46
C LYS A 3 51.60 11.67 12.69
N LEU A 4 51.15 12.55 13.57
CA LEU A 4 49.71 12.79 13.85
C LEU A 4 48.98 13.35 12.62
N LYS A 5 49.55 14.37 11.95
CA LYS A 5 48.96 14.95 10.72
C LYS A 5 48.84 13.92 9.59
N ARG A 6 49.85 13.05 9.44
CA ARG A 6 49.86 12.00 8.40
C ARG A 6 48.82 10.90 8.68
N PHE A 7 48.66 10.51 9.94
CA PHE A 7 47.63 9.56 10.36
C PHE A 7 46.21 10.12 10.17
N VAL A 8 45.98 11.36 10.59
CA VAL A 8 44.70 12.07 10.38
C VAL A 8 44.34 12.15 8.89
N LEU A 9 45.30 12.44 8.01
CA LEU A 9 45.07 12.47 6.56
C LEU A 9 44.71 11.11 5.95
N LEU A 10 45.25 10.01 6.47
CA LEU A 10 44.98 8.66 5.96
C LEU A 10 43.57 8.18 6.37
N ILE A 11 43.17 8.44 7.61
CA ILE A 11 41.83 8.10 8.12
C ILE A 11 40.77 8.99 7.48
N SER A 12 40.98 10.31 7.47
CA SER A 12 40.01 11.26 6.91
C SER A 12 39.76 11.04 5.42
N ALA A 13 40.77 10.65 4.64
CA ALA A 13 40.62 10.37 3.21
C ALA A 13 39.76 9.14 2.89
N ASN A 14 39.72 8.12 3.75
CA ASN A 14 38.82 6.97 3.59
C ASN A 14 37.45 7.24 4.20
N LEU A 15 37.42 7.92 5.36
CA LEU A 15 36.20 8.27 6.08
C LEU A 15 35.31 9.20 5.26
N ILE A 16 35.89 10.20 4.57
CA ILE A 16 35.12 11.13 3.73
C ILE A 16 34.39 10.42 2.59
N ARG A 17 35.00 9.38 1.99
CA ARG A 17 34.39 8.60 0.91
C ARG A 17 33.14 7.91 1.45
N ILE A 18 33.29 7.17 2.56
CA ILE A 18 32.18 6.47 3.21
C ILE A 18 31.08 7.46 3.61
N LEU A 19 31.44 8.58 4.25
CA LEU A 19 30.49 9.60 4.66
C LEU A 19 29.71 10.20 3.48
N LEU A 20 30.38 10.51 2.36
CA LEU A 20 29.71 11.06 1.19
C LEU A 20 28.75 10.05 0.54
N TYR A 21 29.16 8.80 0.33
CA TYR A 21 28.29 7.76 -0.23
C TYR A 21 27.09 7.48 0.67
N THR A 22 27.31 7.38 1.98
CA THR A 22 26.24 7.19 2.97
C THR A 22 25.31 8.40 3.01
N THR A 23 25.84 9.63 2.99
CA THR A 23 25.02 10.86 2.95
C THR A 23 24.16 10.89 1.70
N ALA A 24 24.74 10.61 0.53
CA ALA A 24 24.00 10.59 -0.73
C ALA A 24 22.89 9.54 -0.72
N THR A 25 23.18 8.33 -0.25
CA THR A 25 22.19 7.25 -0.16
C THR A 25 21.05 7.61 0.79
N ILE A 26 21.38 8.08 2.00
CA ILE A 26 20.39 8.51 2.99
C ILE A 26 19.57 9.69 2.47
N PHE A 27 20.20 10.63 1.76
CA PHE A 27 19.51 11.77 1.18
C PHE A 27 18.49 11.35 0.11
N VAL A 28 18.83 10.38 -0.75
CA VAL A 28 17.89 9.82 -1.73
C VAL A 28 16.73 9.13 -1.02
N VAL A 29 17.01 8.28 -0.02
CA VAL A 29 15.96 7.60 0.76
C VAL A 29 15.06 8.63 1.46
N TRP A 30 15.65 9.65 2.07
CA TRP A 30 14.91 10.75 2.68
C TRP A 30 14.03 11.48 1.65
N LEU A 31 14.57 11.81 0.47
CA LEU A 31 13.84 12.54 -0.57
C LEU A 31 12.64 11.75 -1.12
N VAL A 32 12.72 10.42 -1.15
CA VAL A 32 11.63 9.54 -1.61
C VAL A 32 10.59 9.31 -0.52
N PHE A 33 11.02 8.96 0.70
CA PHE A 33 10.13 8.47 1.76
C PHE A 33 9.72 9.52 2.81
N SER A 34 10.22 10.76 2.74
CA SER A 34 9.86 11.79 3.75
C SER A 34 8.57 12.55 3.46
N ASP A 35 8.07 12.49 2.23
CA ASP A 35 6.92 13.27 1.80
C ASP A 35 5.75 12.36 1.40
N PRO A 36 4.63 12.35 2.15
CA PRO A 36 3.45 11.59 1.76
C PRO A 36 2.92 11.98 0.39
N ALA A 37 3.09 13.23 -0.05
CA ALA A 37 2.60 13.68 -1.35
C ALA A 37 3.28 12.96 -2.52
N ARG A 38 4.57 12.64 -2.38
CA ARG A 38 5.34 11.89 -3.39
C ARG A 38 4.83 10.47 -3.52
N ILE A 39 4.68 9.76 -2.40
CA ILE A 39 4.16 8.38 -2.42
C ILE A 39 2.76 8.33 -3.03
N LYS A 40 1.87 9.26 -2.66
CA LYS A 40 0.52 9.34 -3.26
C LYS A 40 0.59 9.58 -4.76
N HIS A 41 1.48 10.47 -5.20
CA HIS A 41 1.71 10.77 -6.60
C HIS A 41 2.25 9.55 -7.36
N ASP A 42 3.23 8.84 -6.82
CA ASP A 42 3.86 7.68 -7.44
C ASP A 42 2.86 6.52 -7.57
N ILE A 43 2.05 6.26 -6.52
CA ILE A 43 0.98 5.26 -6.59
C ILE A 43 -0.01 5.63 -7.70
N LYS A 44 -0.43 6.89 -7.78
CA LYS A 44 -1.33 7.37 -8.83
C LYS A 44 -0.71 7.20 -10.22
N GLN A 45 0.54 7.60 -10.42
CA GLN A 45 1.23 7.51 -11.71
C GLN A 45 1.48 6.06 -12.15
N SER A 46 1.64 5.13 -11.21
CA SER A 46 1.82 3.71 -11.53
C SER A 46 0.58 3.06 -12.18
N GLY A 47 -0.57 3.73 -12.14
CA GLY A 47 -1.84 3.17 -12.59
C GLY A 47 -2.38 2.08 -11.64
N ALA A 48 -1.93 2.09 -10.37
CA ALA A 48 -2.29 1.06 -9.40
C ALA A 48 -3.79 1.01 -9.15
N TYR A 49 -4.46 2.16 -9.07
CA TYR A 49 -5.89 2.23 -8.78
C TYR A 49 -6.75 1.69 -9.93
N GLU A 50 -6.31 1.89 -11.17
CA GLU A 50 -6.95 1.39 -12.37
C GLU A 50 -6.77 -0.12 -12.54
N LYS A 51 -5.63 -0.65 -12.10
CA LYS A 51 -5.29 -2.08 -12.23
C LYS A 51 -5.72 -2.91 -11.02
N PHE A 52 -6.02 -2.29 -9.88
CA PHE A 52 -6.29 -3.00 -8.63
C PHE A 52 -7.47 -3.96 -8.77
N VAL A 53 -8.64 -3.47 -9.15
CA VAL A 53 -9.86 -4.30 -9.26
C VAL A 53 -9.71 -5.40 -10.32
N PRO A 54 -9.24 -5.11 -11.55
CA PRO A 54 -8.96 -6.18 -12.53
C PRO A 54 -7.99 -7.25 -12.01
N SER A 55 -6.92 -6.85 -11.32
CA SER A 55 -5.94 -7.81 -10.77
C SER A 55 -6.55 -8.72 -9.71
N ILE A 56 -7.47 -8.20 -8.89
CA ILE A 56 -8.21 -9.01 -7.91
C ILE A 56 -9.18 -9.96 -8.62
N ILE A 57 -9.88 -9.50 -9.66
CA ILE A 57 -10.76 -10.35 -10.47
C ILE A 57 -9.95 -11.50 -11.08
N ASP A 58 -8.84 -11.20 -11.76
CA ASP A 58 -7.97 -12.20 -12.40
C ASP A 58 -7.40 -13.22 -11.39
N ALA A 59 -7.00 -12.76 -10.20
CA ALA A 59 -6.52 -13.64 -9.15
C ALA A 59 -7.62 -14.61 -8.65
N ASN A 60 -8.88 -14.19 -8.68
CA ASN A 60 -10.03 -14.99 -8.25
C ASN A 60 -10.63 -15.85 -9.38
N LYS A 61 -10.13 -15.76 -10.61
CA LYS A 61 -10.46 -16.70 -11.71
C LYS A 61 -9.65 -17.99 -11.67
N ALA A 62 -8.59 -18.05 -10.87
CA ALA A 62 -7.73 -19.23 -10.81
C ALA A 62 -8.50 -20.47 -10.32
N PRO A 63 -8.21 -21.69 -10.85
CA PRO A 63 -9.02 -22.90 -10.65
C PRO A 63 -9.14 -23.43 -9.21
N ASN A 64 -8.49 -22.78 -8.23
CA ASN A 64 -8.59 -23.10 -6.81
C ASN A 64 -9.42 -22.07 -6.02
N SER A 65 -10.08 -21.12 -6.70
CA SER A 65 -10.94 -20.14 -6.05
C SER A 65 -12.32 -20.75 -5.78
N SER A 66 -12.82 -20.58 -4.55
CA SER A 66 -14.15 -21.04 -4.14
C SER A 66 -15.25 -20.02 -4.48
N SER A 67 -15.07 -19.23 -5.54
CA SER A 67 -16.00 -18.14 -5.86
C SER A 67 -17.13 -18.65 -6.73
N THR A 68 -18.38 -18.53 -6.25
CA THR A 68 -19.58 -18.85 -7.05
C THR A 68 -20.01 -17.71 -7.97
N ILE A 69 -19.33 -16.56 -7.90
CA ILE A 69 -19.60 -15.40 -8.76
C ILE A 69 -18.94 -15.63 -10.13
N PRO A 70 -19.67 -15.49 -11.26
CA PRO A 70 -19.12 -15.78 -12.58
C PRO A 70 -18.28 -14.61 -13.06
N LEU A 71 -17.00 -14.58 -12.65
CA LEU A 71 -16.06 -13.51 -12.97
C LEU A 71 -15.65 -13.44 -14.45
N ASP A 72 -16.02 -14.44 -15.26
CA ASP A 72 -15.85 -14.42 -16.72
C ASP A 72 -16.97 -13.66 -17.44
N ASP A 73 -18.04 -13.31 -16.73
CA ASP A 73 -19.13 -12.52 -17.26
C ASP A 73 -18.80 -11.02 -17.25
N GLN A 74 -18.90 -10.38 -18.43
CA GLN A 74 -18.55 -8.96 -18.57
C GLN A 74 -19.49 -8.05 -17.75
N ASP A 75 -20.77 -8.39 -17.61
CA ASP A 75 -21.71 -7.58 -16.82
C ASP A 75 -21.33 -7.59 -15.34
N VAL A 76 -20.91 -8.76 -14.83
CA VAL A 76 -20.43 -8.93 -13.45
C VAL A 76 -19.14 -8.13 -13.24
N VAL A 77 -18.19 -8.23 -14.15
CA VAL A 77 -16.94 -7.46 -14.10
C VAL A 77 -17.22 -5.95 -14.10
N ASP A 78 -18.14 -5.48 -14.94
CA ASP A 78 -18.52 -4.07 -15.03
C ASP A 78 -19.16 -3.56 -13.73
N ILE A 79 -20.02 -4.38 -13.10
CA ILE A 79 -20.61 -4.06 -11.79
C ILE A 79 -19.53 -3.94 -10.71
N ILE A 80 -18.59 -4.88 -10.65
CA ILE A 80 -17.48 -4.85 -9.67
C ILE A 80 -16.62 -3.59 -9.88
N ASN A 81 -16.29 -3.24 -11.13
CA ASN A 81 -15.51 -2.03 -11.43
C ASN A 81 -16.26 -0.74 -11.05
N LYS A 82 -17.58 -0.69 -11.24
CA LYS A 82 -18.42 0.44 -10.81
C LYS A 82 -18.57 0.51 -9.29
N ALA A 83 -18.59 -0.63 -8.60
CA ALA A 83 -18.63 -0.71 -7.15
C ALA A 83 -17.34 -0.16 -6.51
N PHE A 84 -16.18 -0.35 -7.15
CA PHE A 84 -14.87 0.07 -6.64
C PHE A 84 -14.12 0.95 -7.64
N PRO A 85 -14.62 2.17 -7.93
CA PRO A 85 -14.02 3.00 -8.96
C PRO A 85 -12.63 3.51 -8.52
N PRO A 86 -11.66 3.68 -9.44
CA PRO A 86 -10.28 4.07 -9.12
C PRO A 86 -10.17 5.34 -8.26
N ARG A 87 -11.02 6.34 -8.50
CA ARG A 87 -11.04 7.59 -7.72
C ARG A 87 -11.43 7.39 -6.25
N ASP A 88 -12.33 6.44 -5.99
CA ASP A 88 -12.74 6.13 -4.63
C ASP A 88 -11.61 5.40 -3.88
N LEU A 89 -10.98 4.42 -4.55
CA LEU A 89 -9.79 3.74 -4.04
C LEU A 89 -8.65 4.73 -3.77
N GLU A 90 -8.36 5.65 -4.69
CA GLU A 90 -7.36 6.71 -4.51
C GLU A 90 -7.63 7.53 -3.25
N ARG A 91 -8.85 8.04 -3.09
CA ARG A 91 -9.23 8.84 -1.92
C ARG A 91 -9.05 8.05 -0.62
N LYS A 92 -9.52 6.81 -0.59
CA LYS A 92 -9.45 5.95 0.59
C LYS A 92 -8.01 5.57 0.94
N THR A 93 -7.19 5.22 -0.04
CA THR A 93 -5.76 4.97 0.15
C THR A 93 -5.04 6.22 0.66
N ASN A 94 -5.37 7.41 0.15
CA ASN A 94 -4.78 8.66 0.63
C ASN A 94 -5.07 8.91 2.11
N ILE A 95 -6.26 8.57 2.61
CA ILE A 95 -6.60 8.65 4.05
C ILE A 95 -5.70 7.73 4.87
N VAL A 96 -5.48 6.50 4.42
CA VAL A 96 -4.59 5.54 5.10
C VAL A 96 -3.15 6.05 5.10
N VAL A 97 -2.66 6.52 3.95
CA VAL A 97 -1.30 7.08 3.82
C VAL A 97 -1.12 8.26 4.77
N ASP A 98 -2.09 9.18 4.84
CA ASP A 98 -2.03 10.31 5.77
C ASP A 98 -1.97 9.87 7.23
N GLY A 99 -2.81 8.91 7.62
CA GLY A 99 -2.80 8.34 8.97
C GLY A 99 -1.44 7.71 9.34
N VAL A 100 -0.85 6.94 8.41
CA VAL A 100 0.48 6.33 8.60
C VAL A 100 1.56 7.40 8.72
N TYR A 101 1.56 8.42 7.87
CA TYR A 101 2.58 9.47 7.94
C TYR A 101 2.43 10.38 9.16
N ALA A 102 1.20 10.60 9.67
CA ALA A 102 0.98 11.31 10.93
C ALA A 102 1.63 10.55 12.10
N TRP A 103 1.45 9.23 12.14
CA TRP A 103 2.10 8.36 13.12
C TRP A 103 3.62 8.32 12.96
N LEU A 104 4.15 8.14 11.74
CA LEU A 104 5.60 8.12 11.49
C LEU A 104 6.29 9.43 11.90
N LYS A 105 5.62 10.57 11.71
CA LYS A 105 6.11 11.90 12.14
C LYS A 105 6.03 12.09 13.66
N GLY A 106 5.34 11.21 14.38
CA GLY A 106 5.10 11.34 15.82
C GLY A 106 4.02 12.36 16.17
N ASN A 107 3.19 12.77 15.21
CA ASN A 107 2.04 13.65 15.47
C ASN A 107 0.92 12.90 16.19
N GLU A 108 0.88 11.58 16.03
CA GLU A 108 -0.08 10.67 16.64
C GLU A 108 0.67 9.49 17.26
N GLU A 109 0.23 9.03 18.44
CA GLU A 109 0.83 7.88 19.14
C GLU A 109 0.57 6.56 18.39
N ASN A 110 -0.60 6.46 17.75
CA ASN A 110 -1.06 5.28 17.00
C ASN A 110 -1.56 5.71 15.61
N VAL A 111 -1.70 4.76 14.69
CA VAL A 111 -2.13 5.04 13.32
C VAL A 111 -3.64 5.26 13.27
N LYS A 112 -4.09 6.48 13.00
CA LYS A 112 -5.51 6.82 12.90
C LYS A 112 -5.96 6.92 11.45
N PHE A 113 -6.84 6.03 11.02
CA PHE A 113 -7.60 6.12 9.78
C PHE A 113 -8.92 5.37 9.91
N SER A 114 -9.92 5.79 9.13
CA SER A 114 -11.17 5.06 8.94
C SER A 114 -11.57 5.13 7.47
N VAL A 115 -11.85 3.98 6.89
CA VAL A 115 -12.27 3.83 5.50
C VAL A 115 -13.54 2.99 5.46
N ASP A 116 -14.65 3.62 5.07
CA ASP A 116 -15.95 2.96 5.00
C ASP A 116 -16.33 2.52 3.59
N PHE A 117 -16.47 1.21 3.37
CA PHE A 117 -16.88 0.59 2.12
C PHE A 117 -18.39 0.28 2.06
N SER A 118 -19.23 0.79 2.99
CA SER A 118 -20.67 0.51 3.06
C SER A 118 -21.38 0.78 1.74
N LYS A 119 -21.08 1.93 1.12
CA LYS A 119 -21.67 2.31 -0.17
C LYS A 119 -21.25 1.38 -1.30
N ASN A 120 -19.96 1.04 -1.36
CA ASN A 120 -19.42 0.12 -2.37
C ASN A 120 -20.06 -1.26 -2.24
N LYS A 121 -20.19 -1.77 -1.01
CA LYS A 121 -20.87 -3.05 -0.73
C LYS A 121 -22.35 -3.03 -1.08
N SER A 122 -23.05 -1.96 -0.71
CA SER A 122 -24.48 -1.86 -1.03
C SER A 122 -24.67 -1.90 -2.53
N TYR A 123 -23.94 -1.06 -3.27
CA TYR A 123 -24.00 -1.03 -4.73
C TYR A 123 -23.68 -2.39 -5.35
N LEU A 124 -22.60 -3.04 -4.89
CA LEU A 124 -22.22 -4.37 -5.37
C LEU A 124 -23.34 -5.41 -5.14
N GLY A 125 -23.87 -5.48 -3.91
CA GLY A 125 -24.93 -6.42 -3.56
C GLY A 125 -26.23 -6.17 -4.31
N ASP A 126 -26.63 -4.90 -4.45
CA ASP A 126 -27.85 -4.50 -5.15
C ASP A 126 -27.77 -4.84 -6.64
N GLU A 127 -26.66 -4.49 -7.31
CA GLU A 127 -26.51 -4.71 -8.75
C GLU A 127 -26.23 -6.16 -9.13
N LEU A 128 -25.40 -6.88 -8.35
CA LEU A 128 -25.17 -8.30 -8.60
C LEU A 128 -26.44 -9.12 -8.38
N SER A 129 -27.21 -8.79 -7.33
CA SER A 129 -28.48 -9.46 -7.07
C SER A 129 -29.48 -9.16 -8.19
N ARG A 130 -29.61 -7.90 -8.60
CA ARG A 130 -30.46 -7.51 -9.73
C ARG A 130 -30.10 -8.30 -11.00
N LEU A 131 -28.81 -8.36 -11.37
CA LEU A 131 -28.34 -9.07 -12.55
C LEU A 131 -28.68 -10.58 -12.48
N ALA A 132 -28.42 -11.22 -11.35
CA ALA A 132 -28.64 -12.66 -11.19
C ALA A 132 -30.14 -13.01 -11.29
N PHE A 133 -30.99 -12.25 -10.61
CA PHE A 133 -32.43 -12.50 -10.59
C PHE A 133 -33.16 -12.04 -11.87
N GLU A 134 -32.67 -11.02 -12.57
CA GLU A 134 -33.14 -10.69 -13.93
C GLU A 134 -32.91 -11.87 -14.88
N ARG A 135 -31.74 -12.52 -14.83
CA ARG A 135 -31.45 -13.69 -15.68
C ARG A 135 -32.35 -14.88 -15.36
N ILE A 136 -32.51 -15.19 -14.08
CA ILE A 136 -33.36 -16.31 -13.63
C ILE A 136 -34.83 -16.07 -13.97
N ALA A 137 -35.30 -14.82 -13.95
CA ALA A 137 -36.69 -14.50 -14.29
C ALA A 137 -37.07 -14.95 -15.71
N PHE A 138 -36.10 -15.02 -16.63
CA PHE A 138 -36.28 -15.44 -18.02
C PHE A 138 -35.94 -16.92 -18.30
N MET A 139 -35.51 -17.69 -17.28
CA MET A 139 -35.21 -19.11 -17.42
C MET A 139 -36.47 -19.98 -17.32
N ASP A 140 -36.42 -21.16 -17.92
CA ASP A 140 -37.47 -22.17 -17.81
C ASP A 140 -37.59 -22.71 -16.37
N LEU A 141 -38.78 -23.21 -16.02
CA LEU A 141 -39.03 -23.77 -14.70
C LEU A 141 -38.22 -25.07 -14.49
N CYS A 142 -37.61 -25.19 -13.32
CA CYS A 142 -36.94 -26.43 -12.92
C CYS A 142 -37.93 -27.58 -12.84
N SER A 143 -37.53 -28.75 -13.36
CA SER A 143 -38.33 -29.99 -13.24
C SER A 143 -38.39 -30.51 -11.80
N GLN A 144 -37.40 -30.16 -10.97
CA GLN A 144 -37.32 -30.51 -9.54
C GLN A 144 -36.85 -29.30 -8.74
N GLN A 145 -37.30 -29.18 -7.49
CA GLN A 145 -36.84 -28.13 -6.58
C GLN A 145 -35.41 -28.44 -6.13
N PRO A 146 -34.42 -27.55 -6.35
CA PRO A 146 -33.06 -27.77 -5.87
C PRO A 146 -32.97 -27.62 -4.34
N GLU A 147 -32.14 -28.44 -3.69
CA GLU A 147 -31.86 -28.36 -2.24
C GLU A 147 -31.08 -27.11 -1.86
N THR A 148 -30.17 -26.68 -2.74
CA THR A 148 -29.40 -25.43 -2.63
C THR A 148 -29.59 -24.62 -3.89
N PHE A 149 -30.01 -23.36 -3.75
CA PHE A 149 -30.21 -22.45 -4.87
C PHE A 149 -29.12 -21.39 -4.88
N ASP A 150 -28.36 -21.34 -5.96
CA ASP A 150 -27.39 -20.27 -6.22
C ASP A 150 -27.77 -19.57 -7.54
N PRO A 151 -28.03 -18.26 -7.51
CA PRO A 151 -28.60 -17.56 -8.65
C PRO A 151 -27.62 -17.39 -9.83
N PHE A 152 -26.34 -17.68 -9.65
CA PHE A 152 -25.33 -17.60 -10.73
C PHE A 152 -24.99 -18.94 -11.37
N THR A 153 -25.30 -20.06 -10.72
CA THR A 153 -24.94 -21.42 -11.21
C THR A 153 -26.14 -22.28 -11.56
N THR A 154 -27.36 -21.86 -11.19
CA THR A 154 -28.57 -22.62 -11.51
C THR A 154 -29.00 -22.38 -12.96
N ASP A 155 -29.30 -23.45 -13.69
CA ASP A 155 -29.72 -23.39 -15.10
C ASP A 155 -31.24 -23.18 -15.32
N CYS A 156 -32.01 -23.15 -14.24
CA CYS A 156 -33.48 -23.10 -14.29
C CYS A 156 -34.05 -22.29 -13.11
N ARG A 157 -35.29 -21.84 -13.26
CA ARG A 157 -36.01 -21.11 -12.22
C ARG A 157 -36.78 -22.08 -11.30
N PRO A 158 -36.55 -22.08 -9.97
CA PRO A 158 -37.30 -22.95 -9.07
C PRO A 158 -38.80 -22.64 -9.08
N PRO A 159 -39.69 -23.66 -9.10
CA PRO A 159 -41.13 -23.44 -9.09
C PRO A 159 -41.59 -22.78 -7.78
N ASN A 160 -42.56 -21.87 -7.86
CA ASN A 160 -43.12 -21.13 -6.72
C ASN A 160 -42.11 -20.30 -5.90
N TYR A 161 -40.93 -20.00 -6.44
CA TYR A 161 -39.94 -19.17 -5.78
C TYR A 161 -40.25 -17.67 -5.97
N ASP A 162 -40.25 -16.92 -4.87
CA ASP A 162 -40.40 -15.46 -4.88
C ASP A 162 -39.06 -14.82 -5.25
N ILE A 163 -38.97 -14.38 -6.52
CA ILE A 163 -37.80 -13.72 -7.08
C ILE A 163 -37.44 -12.45 -6.30
N PHE A 164 -38.42 -11.67 -5.85
CA PHE A 164 -38.16 -10.41 -5.16
C PHE A 164 -37.61 -10.65 -3.76
N ALA A 165 -38.19 -11.61 -3.03
CA ALA A 165 -37.67 -12.01 -1.73
C ALA A 165 -36.25 -12.60 -1.84
N GLY A 166 -36.01 -13.47 -2.84
CA GLY A 166 -34.68 -14.04 -3.09
C GLY A 166 -33.64 -12.99 -3.47
N GLN A 167 -34.02 -11.98 -4.27
CA GLN A 167 -33.15 -10.87 -4.63
C GLN A 167 -32.72 -10.07 -3.39
N GLU A 168 -33.66 -9.76 -2.49
CA GLU A 168 -33.36 -9.04 -1.26
C GLU A 168 -32.48 -9.86 -0.30
N GLU A 169 -32.76 -11.15 -0.16
CA GLU A 169 -31.96 -12.07 0.65
C GLU A 169 -30.52 -12.15 0.13
N PHE A 170 -30.34 -12.33 -1.18
CA PHE A 170 -29.01 -12.42 -1.79
C PHE A 170 -28.25 -11.09 -1.73
N ALA A 171 -28.93 -9.97 -1.93
CA ALA A 171 -28.32 -8.64 -1.75
C ALA A 171 -27.86 -8.45 -0.30
N THR A 172 -28.66 -8.89 0.67
CA THR A 172 -28.31 -8.83 2.09
C THR A 172 -27.14 -9.74 2.43
N LEU A 173 -27.07 -10.94 1.85
CA LEU A 173 -25.95 -11.86 2.01
C LEU A 173 -24.63 -11.22 1.54
N ILE A 174 -24.62 -10.59 0.36
CA ILE A 174 -23.44 -9.89 -0.17
C ILE A 174 -23.06 -8.69 0.71
N LYS A 175 -24.05 -7.94 1.21
CA LYS A 175 -23.83 -6.78 2.09
C LYS A 175 -23.31 -7.18 3.48
N SER A 176 -23.66 -8.38 3.95
CA SER A 176 -23.29 -8.88 5.28
C SER A 176 -21.81 -9.25 5.39
N SER A 177 -21.30 -9.26 6.62
CA SER A 177 -19.89 -9.54 6.94
C SER A 177 -19.42 -10.98 6.65
N GLN A 178 -20.34 -11.90 6.32
CA GLN A 178 -20.00 -13.29 5.98
C GLN A 178 -19.78 -13.53 4.47
N GLY A 179 -20.05 -12.52 3.62
CA GLY A 179 -19.92 -12.61 2.17
C GLY A 179 -18.56 -12.17 1.61
N PHE A 180 -18.59 -11.30 0.60
CA PHE A 180 -17.46 -10.91 -0.27
C PHE A 180 -16.45 -9.94 0.37
N LEU A 181 -16.84 -9.23 1.43
CA LEU A 181 -15.97 -8.31 2.17
C LEU A 181 -16.28 -8.42 3.66
N GLY A 182 -15.35 -8.98 4.45
CA GLY A 182 -15.57 -9.33 5.85
C GLY A 182 -15.90 -8.14 6.77
N THR A 183 -15.29 -6.99 6.55
CA THR A 183 -15.53 -5.76 7.32
C THR A 183 -15.92 -4.62 6.41
N THR A 184 -16.89 -3.81 6.85
CA THR A 184 -17.38 -2.67 6.06
C THR A 184 -16.56 -1.42 6.33
N GLU A 185 -16.04 -1.31 7.54
CA GLU A 185 -15.10 -0.27 7.93
C GLU A 185 -13.71 -0.87 8.17
N LEU A 186 -12.72 -0.31 7.49
CA LEU A 186 -11.31 -0.61 7.70
C LEU A 186 -10.69 0.49 8.55
N ASN A 187 -10.16 0.10 9.71
CA ASN A 187 -9.44 0.94 10.66
C ASN A 187 -8.29 0.12 11.27
N GLN A 188 -7.50 0.72 12.18
CA GLN A 188 -6.36 0.04 12.82
C GLN A 188 -6.77 -1.26 13.55
N ASP A 189 -7.93 -1.27 14.19
CA ASP A 189 -8.39 -2.39 15.05
C ASP A 189 -8.81 -3.61 14.23
N ASN A 190 -9.32 -3.37 13.02
CA ASN A 190 -9.85 -4.39 12.11
C ASN A 190 -8.80 -4.92 11.13
N LEU A 191 -7.52 -4.56 11.28
CA LEU A 191 -6.46 -5.07 10.42
C LEU A 191 -6.14 -6.53 10.71
N PRO A 192 -5.71 -7.31 9.70
CA PRO A 192 -5.26 -8.68 9.88
C PRO A 192 -4.14 -8.75 10.92
N LYS A 193 -4.29 -9.68 11.87
CA LYS A 193 -3.30 -9.96 12.91
C LYS A 193 -2.39 -11.10 12.45
N ASN A 194 -1.12 -11.01 12.79
CA ASN A 194 -0.15 -12.08 12.56
C ASN A 194 -0.41 -13.27 13.52
N LYS A 195 0.38 -14.34 13.40
CA LYS A 195 0.27 -15.54 14.29
C LYS A 195 0.45 -15.21 15.78
N ALA A 196 1.10 -14.09 16.11
CA ALA A 196 1.29 -13.62 17.48
C ALA A 196 0.15 -12.69 17.96
N GLY A 197 -0.91 -12.51 17.16
CA GLY A 197 -2.05 -11.66 17.50
C GLY A 197 -1.78 -10.16 17.36
N GLN A 198 -0.66 -9.77 16.73
CA GLN A 198 -0.29 -8.36 16.55
C GLN A 198 -0.64 -7.86 15.16
N ASN A 199 -1.12 -6.62 15.07
CA ASN A 199 -1.27 -5.93 13.78
C ASN A 199 0.10 -5.42 13.26
N ILE A 200 0.13 -4.95 12.00
CA ILE A 200 1.36 -4.47 11.38
C ILE A 200 2.00 -3.29 12.14
N PHE A 201 1.21 -2.41 12.74
CA PHE A 201 1.71 -1.22 13.43
C PHE A 201 2.27 -1.54 14.82
N GLU A 202 1.69 -2.52 15.52
CA GLU A 202 2.20 -3.09 16.75
C GLU A 202 3.52 -3.82 16.52
N GLN A 203 3.59 -4.61 15.43
CA GLN A 203 4.81 -5.32 15.05
C GLN A 203 5.95 -4.34 14.73
N TYR A 204 5.64 -3.21 14.10
CA TYR A 204 6.61 -2.19 13.70
C TYR A 204 6.51 -0.91 14.56
N TYR A 205 6.25 -1.04 15.86
CA TYR A 205 6.11 0.11 16.78
C TYR A 205 7.34 1.05 16.81
N PHE A 206 8.52 0.55 16.43
CA PHE A 206 9.76 1.32 16.35
C PHE A 206 9.88 2.20 15.08
N ALA A 207 8.94 2.09 14.13
CA ALA A 207 9.00 2.80 12.86
C ALA A 207 9.02 4.33 12.98
N PRO A 208 8.24 5.00 13.86
CA PRO A 208 8.33 6.45 14.05
C PRO A 208 9.72 6.89 14.52
N ARG A 209 10.37 6.07 15.36
CA ARG A 209 11.75 6.33 15.81
C ARG A 209 12.71 6.28 14.64
N ILE A 210 12.65 5.24 13.79
CA ILE A 210 13.50 5.15 12.58
C ILE A 210 13.23 6.32 11.64
N TYR A 211 11.96 6.66 11.42
CA TYR A 211 11.57 7.77 10.56
C TYR A 211 12.13 9.12 11.06
N SER A 212 12.05 9.36 12.37
CA SER A 212 12.64 10.56 12.98
C SER A 212 14.15 10.64 12.79
N TRP A 213 14.85 9.49 12.87
CA TRP A 213 16.28 9.42 12.58
C TRP A 213 16.55 9.67 11.11
N LEU A 214 15.82 9.03 10.20
CA LEU A 214 15.95 9.23 8.76
C LEU A 214 15.82 10.70 8.37
N HIS A 215 14.99 11.48 9.06
CA HIS A 215 14.86 12.93 8.82
C HIS A 215 16.05 13.74 9.32
N ARG A 216 16.77 13.28 10.34
CA ARG A 216 17.94 13.97 10.93
C ARG A 216 19.27 13.54 10.32
N LEU A 217 19.37 12.28 9.88
CA LEU A 217 20.59 11.67 9.39
C LEU A 217 21.25 12.42 8.21
N PRO A 218 20.51 12.93 7.19
CA PRO A 218 21.11 13.73 6.12
C PRO A 218 21.90 14.93 6.66
N PHE A 219 21.35 15.62 7.66
CA PHE A 219 22.00 16.79 8.27
C PHE A 219 23.19 16.39 9.14
N ILE A 220 23.08 15.29 9.90
CA ILE A 220 24.17 14.78 10.74
C ILE A 220 25.35 14.34 9.87
N PHE A 221 25.10 13.46 8.87
CA PHE A 221 26.15 12.96 8.00
C PHE A 221 26.68 14.04 7.04
N GLY A 222 25.83 14.95 6.58
CA GLY A 222 26.25 16.14 5.84
C GLY A 222 27.19 17.03 6.66
N GLY A 223 26.85 17.30 7.92
CA GLY A 223 27.71 18.05 8.85
C GLY A 223 29.05 17.36 9.11
N LEU A 224 29.04 16.05 9.38
CA LEU A 224 30.27 15.25 9.54
C LEU A 224 31.13 15.25 8.28
N SER A 225 30.51 15.19 7.10
CA SER A 225 31.21 15.30 5.82
C SER A 225 31.92 16.65 5.68
N LEU A 226 31.25 17.75 6.03
CA LEU A 226 31.87 19.09 6.02
C LEU A 226 33.01 19.22 7.04
N LEU A 227 32.84 18.68 8.24
CA LEU A 227 33.88 18.67 9.28
C LEU A 227 35.12 17.88 8.84
N THR A 228 34.94 16.74 8.19
CA THR A 228 36.06 15.94 7.67
C THR A 228 36.77 16.62 6.51
N ILE A 229 36.03 17.28 5.60
CA ILE A 229 36.62 18.15 4.57
C ILE A 229 37.47 19.25 5.21
N PHE A 230 36.94 19.93 6.22
CA PHE A 230 37.66 20.99 6.94
C PHE A 230 38.93 20.45 7.62
N GLY A 231 38.85 19.28 8.25
CA GLY A 231 40.01 18.61 8.86
C GLY A 231 41.13 18.30 7.86
N VAL A 232 40.77 17.83 6.65
CA VAL A 232 41.74 17.59 5.56
C VAL A 232 42.38 18.90 5.09
N LEU A 233 41.59 19.96 4.92
CA LEU A 233 42.08 21.27 4.50
C LEU A 233 43.01 21.92 5.52
N TRP A 234 42.71 21.77 6.82
CA TRP A 234 43.54 22.28 7.91
C TRP A 234 44.84 21.47 8.09
N ALA A 235 44.77 20.15 7.98
CA ALA A 235 45.94 19.28 8.13
C ALA A 235 46.90 19.33 6.92
N SER A 236 46.41 19.70 5.74
CA SER A 236 47.22 19.75 4.52
C SER A 236 48.09 21.01 4.42
N PRO A 237 49.40 20.87 4.16
CA PRO A 237 50.29 22.01 3.93
C PRO A 237 50.01 22.72 2.58
N PHE A 238 49.37 22.04 1.61
CA PHE A 238 49.05 22.62 0.29
C PHE A 238 47.57 22.42 -0.03
N ARG A 239 46.75 23.44 0.25
CA ARG A 239 45.28 23.39 0.12
C ARG A 239 44.81 22.97 -1.28
N ARG A 240 45.41 23.53 -2.34
CA ARG A 240 45.08 23.19 -3.75
C ARG A 240 45.37 21.72 -4.09
N LYS A 241 46.48 21.17 -3.62
CA LYS A 241 46.84 19.76 -3.84
C LYS A 241 45.96 18.80 -3.04
N ALA A 242 45.52 19.20 -1.84
CA ALA A 242 44.57 18.42 -1.05
C ALA A 242 43.18 18.35 -1.70
N LEU A 243 42.66 19.46 -2.23
CA LEU A 243 41.41 19.48 -2.98
C LEU A 243 41.47 18.60 -4.23
N ALA A 244 42.56 18.71 -5.01
CA ALA A 244 42.77 17.86 -6.18
C ALA A 244 42.83 16.36 -5.81
N LYS A 245 43.44 16.02 -4.67
CA LYS A 245 43.53 14.65 -4.17
C LYS A 245 42.18 14.12 -3.64
N LEU A 246 41.38 14.97 -3.00
CA LEU A 246 40.02 14.65 -2.59
C LEU A 246 39.13 14.37 -3.81
N GLY A 247 39.18 15.23 -4.83
CA GLY A 247 38.43 15.04 -6.08
C GLY A 247 38.76 13.70 -6.75
N LYS A 248 40.07 13.40 -6.89
CA LYS A 248 40.55 12.10 -7.40
C LYS A 248 40.01 10.91 -6.61
N ASN A 249 40.18 10.93 -5.28
CA ASN A 249 39.71 9.88 -4.39
C ASN A 249 38.20 9.65 -4.43
N ILE A 250 37.40 10.71 -4.65
CA ILE A 250 35.94 10.61 -4.77
C ILE A 250 35.55 10.05 -6.14
N SER A 251 36.21 10.51 -7.22
CA SER A 251 35.98 10.03 -8.59
C SER A 251 36.49 8.60 -8.86
N GLY A 252 37.30 8.04 -7.96
CA GLY A 252 37.89 6.71 -8.14
C GLY A 252 39.02 6.66 -9.18
N ILE A 253 39.59 7.83 -9.55
CA ILE A 253 40.68 8.01 -10.54
C ILE A 253 41.98 8.36 -9.83
#